data_AF-A0A7D8YGM4-F1
#
_entry.id   AF-A0A7D8YGM4-F1
#
_cell.length_a   1.000
_cell.length_b   1.000
_cell.length_c   1.000
_cell.angle_alpha   90.00
_cell.angle_beta   90.00
_cell.angle_gamma   90.00
#
_symmetry.space_group_name_H-M   'P 1'
#
loop_
_entity.id
_entity.type
_entity.pdbx_description
1 polymer ?
#
loop_
_entity_poly.entity_id
_entity_poly.type
_entity_poly.pdbx_seq_one_letter_code
_entity_poly.pdbx_strand_id
1 'polypeptide(L)'
;MLDDPEIDCIYIPLPNTVHFEWAMRALKAGKHVLLEKPATINAAEAEALFSQPSPPILLEGIHSLLHPAFATFMSYLTPGDVVYARSCVLTPWGVLAADDPRFNYDLGGGALADMGSYTLGALLSIFGGMPTACEESVMKKHANKVDENFKARFRFPNGGIGELYVSLRSAWTEGISPDAEARMRPIVIDAGEAGVNIHEGQEVVRTRHVYFKNFALPTSYHYIQVNDEYAIRKTGDVGATSIVKKWKTSKTVKAYTFKQAGIEQPSEEYYTTWRYMLEQFVNKVRGKATPPGMWLDAQFSIDVAKMIDMAYTAAGVPLRPSREEVQF
;
A
#
# COMPACT_ATOMS: atom_id res chain seq x y z
N MET A 1 -1.57 8.86 -31.40
CA MET A 1 -1.98 8.05 -30.24
C MET A 1 -3.22 8.61 -29.57
N LEU A 2 -3.21 9.88 -29.10
CA LEU A 2 -4.40 10.46 -28.45
C LEU A 2 -5.61 10.59 -29.41
N ASP A 3 -5.36 11.05 -30.64
CA ASP A 3 -6.42 11.25 -31.64
C ASP A 3 -6.73 10.00 -32.47
N ASP A 4 -6.04 8.89 -32.19
CA ASP A 4 -6.20 7.66 -32.95
C ASP A 4 -7.46 6.91 -32.49
N PRO A 5 -8.49 6.74 -33.33
CA PRO A 5 -9.75 6.11 -32.94
C PRO A 5 -9.61 4.60 -32.69
N GLU A 6 -8.54 3.95 -33.14
CA GLU A 6 -8.34 2.50 -32.93
C GLU A 6 -7.72 2.18 -31.55
N ILE A 7 -7.29 3.19 -30.80
CA ILE A 7 -6.67 3.04 -29.49
C ILE A 7 -7.69 3.33 -28.39
N ASP A 8 -8.04 2.32 -27.57
CA ASP A 8 -8.97 2.50 -26.43
C ASP A 8 -8.25 2.92 -25.14
N CYS A 9 -7.03 2.40 -24.94
CA CYS A 9 -6.31 2.47 -23.67
C CYS A 9 -4.87 2.96 -23.87
N ILE A 10 -4.37 3.76 -22.92
CA ILE A 10 -3.01 4.28 -22.91
C ILE A 10 -2.35 3.93 -21.57
N TYR A 11 -1.12 3.39 -21.64
CA TYR A 11 -0.24 3.24 -20.50
C TYR A 11 0.78 4.38 -20.46
N ILE A 12 0.96 5.03 -19.31
CA ILE A 12 1.84 6.21 -19.16
C ILE A 12 2.96 5.89 -18.15
N PRO A 13 4.13 5.41 -18.61
CA PRO A 13 5.34 5.20 -17.80
C PRO A 13 6.35 6.34 -17.97
N LEU A 14 5.88 7.59 -17.94
CA LEU A 14 6.73 8.76 -18.15
C LEU A 14 7.39 9.18 -16.83
N PRO A 15 8.26 10.20 -16.81
CA PRO A 15 8.69 10.79 -15.54
C PRO A 15 7.50 11.35 -14.73
N ASN A 16 7.58 11.25 -13.41
CA ASN A 16 6.50 11.63 -12.48
C ASN A 16 5.95 13.05 -12.76
N THR A 17 6.83 13.99 -13.12
CA THR A 17 6.47 15.40 -13.35
C THR A 17 5.60 15.66 -14.58
N VAL A 18 5.38 14.66 -15.45
CA VAL A 18 4.51 14.79 -16.63
C VAL A 18 3.33 13.82 -16.61
N HIS A 19 3.16 13.04 -15.54
CA HIS A 19 2.04 12.11 -15.40
C HIS A 19 0.69 12.82 -15.47
N PHE A 20 0.51 13.86 -14.65
CA PHE A 20 -0.74 14.65 -14.60
C PHE A 20 -1.13 15.18 -15.99
N GLU A 21 -0.20 15.84 -16.67
CA GLU A 21 -0.42 16.43 -18.00
C GLU A 21 -0.89 15.39 -19.01
N TRP A 22 -0.16 14.28 -19.16
CA TRP A 22 -0.47 13.27 -20.17
C TRP A 22 -1.69 12.45 -19.82
N ALA A 23 -1.93 12.18 -18.54
CA ALA A 23 -3.15 11.52 -18.09
C ALA A 23 -4.38 12.38 -18.38
N MET A 24 -4.35 13.68 -18.03
CA MET A 24 -5.44 14.62 -18.33
C MET A 24 -5.71 14.72 -19.83
N ARG A 25 -4.67 14.83 -20.66
CA ARG A 25 -4.82 14.85 -22.13
C ARG A 25 -5.45 13.56 -22.66
N ALA A 26 -5.02 12.39 -22.18
CA ALA A 26 -5.56 11.10 -22.59
C ALA A 26 -7.03 10.93 -22.18
N LEU A 27 -7.39 11.30 -20.94
CA LEU A 27 -8.77 11.24 -20.45
C LEU A 27 -9.68 12.19 -21.24
N LYS A 28 -9.24 13.43 -21.54
CA LYS A 28 -9.98 14.39 -22.37
C LYS A 28 -10.20 13.86 -23.80
N ALA A 29 -9.26 13.09 -24.34
CA ALA A 29 -9.39 12.41 -25.63
C ALA A 29 -10.27 11.12 -25.56
N GLY A 30 -10.90 10.84 -24.41
CA GLY A 30 -11.78 9.68 -24.23
C GLY A 30 -11.05 8.35 -24.02
N LYS A 31 -9.74 8.36 -23.75
CA LYS A 31 -8.93 7.14 -23.59
C LYS A 31 -8.92 6.66 -22.14
N HIS A 32 -9.01 5.35 -21.94
CA HIS A 32 -8.75 4.76 -20.63
C HIS A 32 -7.25 4.84 -20.32
N VAL A 33 -6.88 5.09 -19.06
CA VAL A 33 -5.48 5.35 -18.66
C VAL A 33 -5.05 4.39 -17.56
N LEU A 34 -3.96 3.67 -17.81
CA LEU A 34 -3.15 3.02 -16.79
C LEU A 34 -1.93 3.91 -16.52
N LEU A 35 -1.87 4.54 -15.36
CA LEU A 35 -0.88 5.58 -15.05
C LEU A 35 0.17 5.03 -14.10
N GLU A 36 1.47 5.16 -14.39
CA GLU A 36 2.49 4.77 -13.43
C GLU A 36 2.41 5.56 -12.12
N LYS A 37 2.89 4.94 -11.05
CA LYS A 37 2.98 5.59 -9.74
C LYS A 37 4.21 6.53 -9.67
N PRO A 38 4.25 7.44 -8.68
CA PRO A 38 3.05 8.07 -8.12
C PRO A 38 2.26 8.73 -9.25
N ALA A 39 0.93 8.68 -9.18
CA ALA A 39 0.09 9.24 -10.24
C ALA A 39 0.36 10.73 -10.51
N THR A 40 0.74 11.48 -9.48
CA THR A 40 1.00 12.92 -9.57
C THR A 40 2.12 13.33 -8.61
N ILE A 41 2.65 14.55 -8.76
CA ILE A 41 3.75 15.04 -7.91
C ILE A 41 3.29 15.70 -6.60
N ASN A 42 1.99 15.96 -6.46
CA ASN A 42 1.35 16.48 -5.25
C ASN A 42 -0.14 16.11 -5.22
N ALA A 43 -0.78 16.33 -4.07
CA ALA A 43 -2.19 16.01 -3.84
C ALA A 43 -3.14 16.91 -4.64
N ALA A 44 -2.78 18.15 -4.95
CA ALA A 44 -3.63 19.05 -5.72
C ALA A 44 -3.83 18.56 -7.16
N GLU A 45 -2.76 18.09 -7.81
CA GLU A 45 -2.84 17.41 -9.10
C GLU A 45 -3.65 16.10 -9.00
N ALA A 46 -3.48 15.32 -7.93
CA ALA A 46 -4.25 14.09 -7.74
C ALA A 46 -5.75 14.39 -7.62
N GLU A 47 -6.13 15.37 -6.80
CA GLU A 47 -7.52 15.81 -6.67
C GLU A 47 -8.08 16.26 -8.02
N ALA A 48 -7.34 17.07 -8.78
CA ALA A 48 -7.76 17.51 -10.10
C ALA A 48 -7.92 16.34 -11.07
N LEU A 49 -6.99 15.38 -11.09
CA LEU A 49 -6.99 14.25 -12.02
C LEU A 49 -8.08 13.22 -11.73
N PHE A 50 -8.21 12.82 -10.46
CA PHE A 50 -9.10 11.71 -10.06
C PHE A 50 -10.53 12.16 -9.75
N SER A 51 -10.77 13.46 -9.60
CA SER A 51 -12.13 14.02 -9.41
C SER A 51 -12.82 14.43 -10.71
N GLN A 52 -12.23 14.11 -11.87
CA GLN A 52 -12.86 14.41 -13.16
C GLN A 52 -14.23 13.72 -13.26
N PRO A 53 -15.30 14.44 -13.69
CA PRO A 53 -16.59 13.82 -13.92
C PRO A 53 -16.46 12.72 -14.98
N SER A 54 -16.98 11.51 -14.71
CA SER A 54 -16.72 10.29 -15.51
C SER A 54 -16.99 10.46 -17.01
N PRO A 55 -16.02 10.10 -17.88
CA PRO A 55 -16.26 8.96 -18.79
C PRO A 55 -15.16 7.86 -18.95
N PRO A 56 -13.83 8.09 -18.98
CA PRO A 56 -12.85 6.98 -19.05
C PRO A 56 -12.39 6.41 -17.69
N ILE A 57 -11.83 5.18 -17.72
CA ILE A 57 -11.24 4.50 -16.56
C ILE A 57 -9.82 4.99 -16.36
N LEU A 58 -9.48 5.41 -15.14
CA LEU A 58 -8.13 5.72 -14.70
C LEU A 58 -7.74 4.76 -13.56
N LEU A 59 -6.56 4.15 -13.65
CA LEU A 59 -5.97 3.35 -12.57
C LEU A 59 -4.53 3.78 -12.33
N GLU A 60 -4.19 4.10 -11.08
CA GLU A 60 -2.79 4.28 -10.67
C GLU A 60 -2.07 2.94 -10.52
N GLY A 61 -0.83 2.91 -10.98
CA GLY A 61 0.02 1.76 -11.19
C GLY A 61 0.60 1.11 -9.94
N ILE A 62 -0.09 1.12 -8.79
CA ILE A 62 0.41 0.51 -7.54
C ILE A 62 0.19 -1.02 -7.57
N HIS A 63 0.86 -1.66 -8.52
CA HIS A 63 0.60 -3.03 -8.96
C HIS A 63 0.62 -4.09 -7.85
N SER A 64 1.40 -3.88 -6.78
CA SER A 64 1.60 -4.86 -5.72
C SER A 64 0.35 -5.08 -4.86
N LEU A 65 -0.48 -4.03 -4.71
CA LEU A 65 -1.71 -4.10 -3.92
C LEU A 65 -2.79 -4.93 -4.62
N LEU A 66 -2.66 -5.14 -5.93
CA LEU A 66 -3.55 -5.95 -6.76
C LEU A 66 -3.05 -7.39 -6.94
N HIS A 67 -2.06 -7.82 -6.16
CA HIS A 67 -1.57 -9.20 -6.19
C HIS A 67 -2.35 -10.09 -5.19
N PRO A 68 -2.64 -11.36 -5.50
CA PRO A 68 -3.36 -12.27 -4.59
C PRO A 68 -2.73 -12.41 -3.19
N ALA A 69 -1.39 -12.34 -3.11
CA ALA A 69 -0.69 -12.31 -1.82
C ALA A 69 -1.09 -11.10 -0.94
N PHE A 70 -1.29 -9.92 -1.52
CA PHE A 70 -1.74 -8.75 -0.75
C PHE A 70 -3.17 -8.92 -0.26
N ALA A 71 -4.08 -9.42 -1.11
CA ALA A 71 -5.44 -9.78 -0.70
C ALA A 71 -5.45 -10.83 0.44
N THR A 72 -4.58 -11.83 0.35
CA THR A 72 -4.42 -12.87 1.39
C THR A 72 -3.86 -12.28 2.69
N PHE A 73 -2.94 -11.33 2.62
CA PHE A 73 -2.45 -10.60 3.80
C PHE A 73 -3.60 -9.82 4.46
N MET A 74 -4.35 -9.07 3.65
CA MET A 74 -5.50 -8.28 4.10
C MET A 74 -6.61 -9.13 4.70
N SER A 75 -6.84 -10.37 4.22
CA SER A 75 -7.87 -11.27 4.77
C SER A 75 -7.62 -11.69 6.22
N TYR A 76 -6.40 -11.49 6.75
CA TYR A 76 -6.08 -11.77 8.15
C TYR A 76 -6.26 -10.54 9.07
N LEU A 77 -6.55 -9.38 8.50
CA LEU A 77 -6.62 -8.10 9.19
C LEU A 77 -8.07 -7.61 9.31
N THR A 78 -8.31 -6.82 10.35
CA THR A 78 -9.54 -6.05 10.51
C THR A 78 -9.12 -4.62 10.80
N PRO A 79 -9.32 -3.66 9.87
CA PRO A 79 -8.78 -2.31 9.99
C PRO A 79 -9.05 -1.62 11.33
N GLY A 80 -10.29 -1.74 11.84
CA GLY A 80 -10.68 -1.17 13.13
C GLY A 80 -9.93 -1.74 14.33
N ASP A 81 -9.35 -2.93 14.22
CA ASP A 81 -8.60 -3.61 15.28
C ASP A 81 -7.09 -3.40 15.19
N VAL A 82 -6.56 -2.79 14.11
CA VAL A 82 -5.11 -2.58 13.94
C VAL A 82 -4.61 -1.49 14.90
N VAL A 83 -3.65 -1.82 15.74
CA VAL A 83 -3.03 -0.87 16.69
C VAL A 83 -1.65 -0.40 16.23
N TYR A 84 -0.98 -1.18 15.40
CA TYR A 84 0.32 -0.85 14.84
C TYR A 84 0.46 -1.50 13.48
N ALA A 85 1.01 -0.77 12.51
CA ALA A 85 1.46 -1.32 11.25
C ALA A 85 2.77 -0.67 10.82
N ARG A 86 3.57 -1.42 10.07
CA ARG A 86 4.80 -0.92 9.47
C ARG A 86 4.90 -1.40 8.04
N SER A 87 5.35 -0.53 7.15
CA SER A 87 5.69 -0.89 5.78
C SER A 87 7.05 -0.32 5.38
N CYS A 88 7.86 -1.10 4.66
CA CYS A 88 9.15 -0.61 4.17
C CYS A 88 9.46 -1.09 2.76
N VAL A 89 10.24 -0.29 2.04
CA VAL A 89 10.83 -0.63 0.74
C VAL A 89 12.24 -0.07 0.72
N LEU A 90 13.24 -0.96 0.83
CA LEU A 90 14.64 -0.58 1.00
C LEU A 90 15.46 -1.08 -0.19
N THR A 91 16.04 -0.14 -0.92
CA THR A 91 16.97 -0.43 -2.01
C THR A 91 18.41 -0.22 -1.53
N PRO A 92 19.25 -1.26 -1.47
CA PRO A 92 20.64 -1.10 -1.07
C PRO A 92 21.43 -0.19 -2.01
N TRP A 93 22.46 0.45 -1.45
CA TRP A 93 23.39 1.27 -2.26
C TRP A 93 24.05 0.42 -3.36
N GLY A 94 24.15 0.99 -4.57
CA GLY A 94 24.76 0.33 -5.73
C GLY A 94 23.80 -0.50 -6.59
N VAL A 95 22.56 -0.74 -6.15
CA VAL A 95 21.52 -1.39 -7.00
C VAL A 95 21.03 -0.44 -8.09
N LEU A 96 20.97 0.85 -7.79
CA LEU A 96 20.52 1.89 -8.70
C LEU A 96 21.71 2.59 -9.33
N ALA A 97 21.60 2.85 -10.65
CA ALA A 97 22.57 3.66 -11.35
C ALA A 97 22.61 5.09 -10.76
N ALA A 98 23.76 5.76 -10.85
CA ALA A 98 23.96 7.08 -10.27
C ALA A 98 23.11 8.17 -10.95
N ASP A 99 22.77 7.96 -12.22
CA ASP A 99 21.96 8.83 -13.07
C ASP A 99 20.48 8.40 -13.14
N ASP A 100 20.06 7.49 -12.27
CA ASP A 100 18.67 7.03 -12.22
C ASP A 100 17.69 8.20 -11.99
N PRO A 101 16.55 8.26 -12.70
CA PRO A 101 15.55 9.33 -12.56
C PRO A 101 15.08 9.58 -11.13
N ARG A 102 15.11 8.57 -10.26
CA ARG A 102 14.71 8.71 -8.85
C ARG A 102 15.69 9.56 -8.04
N PHE A 103 16.90 9.80 -8.53
CA PHE A 103 17.84 10.77 -7.97
C PHE A 103 17.73 12.17 -8.58
N ASN A 104 16.73 12.44 -9.42
CA ASN A 104 16.55 13.72 -10.10
C ASN A 104 15.28 14.44 -9.60
N TYR A 105 15.46 15.61 -8.99
CA TYR A 105 14.34 16.41 -8.51
C TYR A 105 13.43 16.89 -9.65
N ASP A 106 13.96 17.30 -10.80
CA ASP A 106 13.17 17.88 -11.90
C ASP A 106 12.33 16.83 -12.65
N LEU A 107 12.63 15.54 -12.43
CA LEU A 107 11.84 14.40 -12.90
C LEU A 107 10.86 13.88 -11.84
N GLY A 108 10.80 14.50 -10.66
CA GLY A 108 9.91 14.10 -9.57
C GLY A 108 10.42 12.92 -8.75
N GLY A 109 11.73 12.71 -8.70
CA GLY A 109 12.37 11.64 -7.92
C GLY A 109 12.33 11.84 -6.40
N GLY A 110 12.93 10.90 -5.67
CA GLY A 110 12.94 10.81 -4.22
C GLY A 110 12.43 9.46 -3.73
N ALA A 111 12.95 9.00 -2.59
CA ALA A 111 12.57 7.71 -2.00
C ALA A 111 11.08 7.65 -1.65
N LEU A 112 10.54 8.70 -1.04
CA LEU A 112 9.14 8.81 -0.68
C LEU A 112 8.25 9.00 -1.91
N ALA A 113 8.62 9.87 -2.85
CA ALA A 113 7.85 10.03 -4.08
C ALA A 113 7.74 8.72 -4.86
N ASP A 114 8.84 7.97 -5.00
CA ASP A 114 8.85 6.74 -5.78
C ASP A 114 8.35 5.51 -5.01
N MET A 115 8.97 5.19 -3.87
CA MET A 115 8.69 3.96 -3.10
C MET A 115 7.60 4.17 -2.04
N GLY A 116 7.30 5.43 -1.69
CA GLY A 116 6.28 5.77 -0.71
C GLY A 116 4.88 5.34 -1.16
N SER A 117 4.56 5.42 -2.45
CA SER A 117 3.28 4.94 -3.01
C SER A 117 2.94 3.50 -2.58
N TYR A 118 3.92 2.57 -2.62
CA TYR A 118 3.72 1.21 -2.13
C TYR A 118 3.48 1.15 -0.62
N THR A 119 4.32 1.82 0.16
CA THR A 119 4.30 1.72 1.63
C THR A 119 3.09 2.43 2.24
N LEU A 120 2.77 3.62 1.74
CA LEU A 120 1.60 4.41 2.12
C LEU A 120 0.32 3.73 1.66
N GLY A 121 0.27 3.23 0.42
CA GLY A 121 -0.87 2.45 -0.06
C GLY A 121 -1.13 1.19 0.79
N ALA A 122 -0.07 0.50 1.24
CA ALA A 122 -0.21 -0.60 2.18
C ALA A 122 -0.77 -0.14 3.54
N LEU A 123 -0.27 0.96 4.10
CA LEU A 123 -0.78 1.51 5.36
C LEU A 123 -2.24 1.95 5.26
N LEU A 124 -2.62 2.65 4.19
CA LEU A 124 -4.01 3.04 3.91
C LEU A 124 -4.92 1.82 3.83
N SER A 125 -4.48 0.75 3.16
CA SER A 125 -5.23 -0.51 3.08
C SER A 125 -5.38 -1.17 4.45
N ILE A 126 -4.28 -1.25 5.22
CA ILE A 126 -4.26 -1.88 6.55
C ILE A 126 -5.19 -1.18 7.53
N PHE A 127 -5.20 0.16 7.55
CA PHE A 127 -6.03 0.95 8.45
C PHE A 127 -7.40 1.33 7.87
N GLY A 128 -7.63 1.07 6.59
CA GLY A 128 -8.92 1.31 5.93
C GLY A 128 -9.23 2.79 5.67
N GLY A 129 -8.21 3.65 5.57
CA GLY A 129 -8.39 5.08 5.30
C GLY A 129 -7.23 5.95 5.76
N MET A 130 -7.41 7.27 5.63
CA MET A 130 -6.39 8.27 5.92
C MET A 130 -6.00 8.35 7.41
N PRO A 131 -4.72 8.63 7.71
CA PRO A 131 -4.32 9.01 9.05
C PRO A 131 -4.89 10.39 9.44
N THR A 132 -5.02 10.62 10.75
CA THR A 132 -5.37 11.94 11.30
C THR A 132 -4.20 12.90 11.34
N ALA A 133 -2.96 12.40 11.42
CA ALA A 133 -1.74 13.21 11.43
C ALA A 133 -0.49 12.40 11.09
N CYS A 134 0.53 13.07 10.56
CA CYS A 134 1.91 12.60 10.57
C CYS A 134 2.59 13.19 11.84
N GLU A 135 2.86 12.34 12.82
CA GLU A 135 3.41 12.74 14.13
C GLU A 135 4.93 13.01 14.05
N GLU A 136 5.63 12.23 13.23
CA GLU A 136 7.08 12.34 13.06
C GLU A 136 7.46 12.10 11.62
N SER A 137 8.43 12.86 11.11
CA SER A 137 8.94 12.72 9.76
C SER A 137 10.43 13.07 9.70
N VAL A 138 11.25 12.13 9.23
CA VAL A 138 12.71 12.26 9.18
C VAL A 138 13.20 11.83 7.81
N MET A 139 13.91 12.75 7.13
CA MET A 139 14.51 12.49 5.83
C MET A 139 16.05 12.57 5.90
N LYS A 140 16.72 11.77 5.09
CA LYS A 140 18.10 12.01 4.68
C LYS A 140 18.09 12.54 3.26
N LYS A 141 18.59 13.75 3.04
CA LYS A 141 18.65 14.36 1.70
C LYS A 141 19.79 13.76 0.88
N HIS A 142 19.53 13.56 -0.40
CA HIS A 142 20.54 13.37 -1.43
C HIS A 142 21.06 14.74 -1.90
N ALA A 143 22.25 14.77 -2.52
CA ALA A 143 22.83 16.01 -3.06
C ALA A 143 21.92 16.67 -4.13
N ASN A 144 21.16 15.87 -4.86
CA ASN A 144 20.29 16.32 -5.97
C ASN A 144 18.89 16.78 -5.51
N LYS A 145 18.77 17.35 -4.30
CA LYS A 145 17.53 17.92 -3.73
C LYS A 145 16.36 16.94 -3.50
N VAL A 146 16.57 15.64 -3.67
CA VAL A 146 15.59 14.60 -3.35
C VAL A 146 15.89 13.94 -2.01
N ASP A 147 14.93 13.24 -1.41
CA ASP A 147 15.21 12.34 -0.29
C ASP A 147 15.84 11.02 -0.76
N GLU A 148 16.92 10.63 -0.09
CA GLU A 148 17.55 9.32 -0.25
C GLU A 148 16.90 8.28 0.65
N ASN A 149 16.61 8.67 1.90
CA ASN A 149 15.93 7.86 2.90
C ASN A 149 14.81 8.69 3.51
N PHE A 150 13.68 8.05 3.78
CA PHE A 150 12.54 8.71 4.42
C PHE A 150 11.88 7.77 5.43
N LYS A 151 11.64 8.29 6.63
CA LYS A 151 10.89 7.63 7.70
C LYS A 151 9.77 8.55 8.14
N ALA A 152 8.57 8.01 8.33
CA ALA A 152 7.46 8.76 8.87
C ALA A 152 6.60 7.88 9.77
N ARG A 153 5.94 8.53 10.74
CA ARG A 153 5.04 7.92 11.70
C ARG A 153 3.71 8.66 11.67
N PHE A 154 2.63 7.91 11.54
CA PHE A 154 1.27 8.42 11.38
C PHE A 154 0.36 7.90 12.48
N ARG A 155 -0.57 8.75 12.91
CA ARG A 155 -1.69 8.39 13.78
C ARG A 155 -2.94 8.16 12.94
N PHE A 156 -3.65 7.06 13.18
CA PHE A 156 -4.92 6.76 12.51
C PHE A 156 -6.13 7.02 13.41
N PRO A 157 -7.35 7.15 12.86
CA PRO A 157 -8.56 7.50 13.62
C PRO A 157 -8.86 6.56 14.80
N ASN A 158 -8.50 5.28 14.70
CA ASN A 158 -8.67 4.30 15.77
C ASN A 158 -7.57 4.38 16.87
N GLY A 159 -6.70 5.39 16.82
CA GLY A 159 -5.56 5.56 17.70
C GLY A 159 -4.34 4.72 17.32
N GLY A 160 -4.44 3.88 16.29
CA GLY A 160 -3.34 3.05 15.80
C GLY A 160 -2.21 3.85 15.16
N ILE A 161 -1.05 3.22 15.04
CA ILE A 161 0.17 3.82 14.51
C ILE A 161 0.59 3.13 13.23
N GLY A 162 0.83 3.91 12.17
CA GLY A 162 1.51 3.44 10.97
C GLY A 162 2.92 4.01 10.88
N GLU A 163 3.89 3.18 10.54
CA GLU A 163 5.26 3.62 10.28
C GLU A 163 5.70 3.21 8.88
N LEU A 164 6.35 4.13 8.16
CA LEU A 164 7.00 3.83 6.89
C LEU A 164 8.51 3.98 7.00
N TYR A 165 9.23 3.17 6.22
CA TYR A 165 10.64 3.41 5.93
C TYR A 165 10.94 3.08 4.47
N VAL A 166 11.34 4.09 3.71
CA VAL A 166 11.78 3.92 2.33
C VAL A 166 13.22 4.40 2.16
N SER A 167 13.93 3.74 1.26
CA SER A 167 15.32 4.06 0.97
C SER A 167 15.69 3.71 -0.45
N LEU A 168 16.43 4.62 -1.10
CA LEU A 168 17.09 4.38 -2.39
C LEU A 168 18.54 3.89 -2.23
N ARG A 169 19.12 4.00 -1.03
CA ARG A 169 20.54 3.70 -0.75
C ARG A 169 20.73 3.15 0.67
N SER A 170 19.95 2.14 1.05
CA SER A 170 20.05 1.50 2.37
C SER A 170 21.37 0.75 2.54
N ALA A 171 21.72 0.42 3.79
CA ALA A 171 22.82 -0.50 4.02
C ALA A 171 22.41 -1.92 3.57
N TRP A 172 23.33 -2.70 3.00
CA TRP A 172 23.08 -4.10 2.64
C TRP A 172 22.64 -4.96 3.84
N THR A 173 23.03 -4.57 5.05
CA THR A 173 22.64 -5.23 6.30
C THR A 173 21.18 -4.99 6.69
N GLU A 174 20.51 -3.98 6.14
CA GLU A 174 19.08 -3.72 6.35
C GLU A 174 18.18 -4.65 5.51
N GLY A 175 18.77 -5.42 4.59
CA GLY A 175 18.06 -6.32 3.69
C GLY A 175 17.46 -5.61 2.47
N ILE A 176 16.93 -6.41 1.54
CA ILE A 176 16.45 -5.98 0.20
C ILE A 176 14.93 -6.18 0.07
N SER A 177 14.23 -6.49 1.17
CA SER A 177 12.85 -6.95 1.07
C SER A 177 11.86 -5.84 1.39
N PRO A 178 10.92 -5.55 0.48
CA PRO A 178 9.81 -4.67 0.80
C PRO A 178 8.84 -5.42 1.70
N ASP A 179 8.72 -5.03 2.97
CA ASP A 179 7.95 -5.80 3.96
C ASP A 179 6.79 -4.98 4.51
N ALA A 180 5.72 -5.67 4.93
CA ALA A 180 4.61 -5.07 5.65
C ALA A 180 4.27 -5.90 6.88
N GLU A 181 3.85 -5.27 7.96
CA GLU A 181 3.32 -5.94 9.14
C GLU A 181 2.17 -5.17 9.77
N ALA A 182 1.30 -5.89 10.46
CA ALA A 182 0.22 -5.31 11.24
C ALA A 182 0.02 -6.11 12.54
N ARG A 183 -0.16 -5.39 13.65
CA ARG A 183 -0.52 -5.93 14.96
C ARG A 183 -1.92 -5.44 15.30
N MET A 184 -2.76 -6.37 15.72
CA MET A 184 -4.12 -6.09 16.14
C MET A 184 -4.23 -6.08 17.65
N ARG A 185 -5.20 -5.33 18.16
CA ARG A 185 -5.56 -5.35 19.57
C ARG A 185 -6.05 -6.76 19.96
N PRO A 186 -5.98 -7.11 21.25
CA PRO A 186 -6.64 -8.31 21.75
C PRO A 186 -8.15 -8.21 21.55
N ILE A 187 -8.77 -9.25 21.00
CA ILE A 187 -10.23 -9.38 20.86
C ILE A 187 -10.73 -10.65 21.53
N VAL A 188 -11.95 -10.62 22.07
CA VAL A 188 -12.63 -11.82 22.54
C VAL A 188 -13.09 -12.63 21.33
N ILE A 189 -12.82 -13.93 21.32
CA ILE A 189 -13.22 -14.85 20.25
C ILE A 189 -13.98 -16.04 20.83
N ASP A 190 -14.66 -16.76 19.94
CA ASP A 190 -15.28 -18.03 20.31
C ASP A 190 -14.24 -19.08 20.74
N ALA A 191 -14.56 -19.86 21.77
CA ALA A 191 -13.63 -20.86 22.29
C ALA A 191 -13.39 -22.01 21.28
N GLY A 192 -14.38 -22.32 20.45
CA GLY A 192 -14.28 -23.27 19.35
C GLY A 192 -13.34 -22.78 18.25
N GLU A 193 -13.35 -21.48 17.92
CA GLU A 193 -12.36 -20.88 17.01
C GLU A 193 -10.92 -21.06 17.53
N ALA A 194 -10.75 -21.04 18.85
CA ALA A 194 -9.46 -21.25 19.50
C ALA A 194 -9.12 -22.72 19.79
N GLY A 195 -10.03 -23.65 19.51
CA GLY A 195 -9.87 -25.09 19.74
C GLY A 195 -9.76 -25.46 21.23
N VAL A 196 -10.40 -24.70 22.12
CA VAL A 196 -10.37 -24.95 23.57
C VAL A 196 -11.77 -24.98 24.17
N ASN A 197 -11.91 -25.65 25.30
CA ASN A 197 -13.08 -25.53 26.16
C ASN A 197 -12.78 -24.55 27.30
N ILE A 198 -13.77 -23.74 27.66
CA ILE A 198 -13.68 -22.79 28.77
C ILE A 198 -14.76 -23.06 29.82
N HIS A 199 -14.49 -22.67 31.06
CA HIS A 199 -15.45 -22.76 32.14
C HIS A 199 -16.38 -21.54 32.18
N GLU A 200 -17.49 -21.64 32.91
CA GLU A 200 -18.37 -20.49 33.16
C GLU A 200 -17.59 -19.33 33.79
N GLY A 201 -17.84 -18.11 33.32
CA GLY A 201 -17.13 -16.90 33.75
C GLY A 201 -15.73 -16.72 33.14
N GLN A 202 -15.37 -17.50 32.11
CA GLN A 202 -14.14 -17.32 31.34
C GLN A 202 -14.44 -16.81 29.92
N GLU A 203 -13.43 -16.20 29.31
CA GLU A 203 -13.43 -15.83 27.90
C GLU A 203 -12.07 -16.13 27.26
N VAL A 204 -12.07 -16.38 25.95
CA VAL A 204 -10.84 -16.54 25.16
C VAL A 204 -10.55 -15.24 24.44
N VAL A 205 -9.31 -14.77 24.56
CA VAL A 205 -8.81 -13.58 23.88
C VAL A 205 -7.73 -13.98 22.90
N ARG A 206 -7.77 -13.41 21.70
CA ARG A 206 -6.72 -13.53 20.68
C ARG A 206 -6.10 -12.18 20.39
N THR A 207 -4.78 -12.14 20.36
CA THR A 207 -3.98 -11.05 19.80
C THR A 207 -3.26 -11.57 18.56
N ARG A 208 -3.38 -10.86 17.43
CA ARG A 208 -2.79 -11.30 16.15
C ARG A 208 -1.71 -10.34 15.67
N HIS A 209 -0.63 -10.90 15.17
CA HIS A 209 0.41 -10.23 14.40
C HIS A 209 0.58 -10.91 13.05
N VAL A 210 0.46 -10.14 11.97
CA VAL A 210 0.63 -10.62 10.60
C VAL A 210 1.82 -9.92 9.99
N TYR A 211 2.73 -10.69 9.40
CA TYR A 211 3.91 -10.20 8.68
C TYR A 211 3.87 -10.68 7.24
N PHE A 212 4.13 -9.80 6.30
CA PHE A 212 4.16 -10.09 4.86
C PHE A 212 5.54 -9.71 4.30
N LYS A 213 6.29 -10.75 3.92
CA LYS A 213 7.59 -10.63 3.28
C LYS A 213 7.43 -10.30 1.81
N ASN A 214 8.22 -9.33 1.33
CA ASN A 214 8.34 -8.98 -0.08
C ASN A 214 7.00 -8.60 -0.73
N PHE A 215 6.22 -7.75 -0.06
CA PHE A 215 4.88 -7.37 -0.51
C PHE A 215 4.85 -6.57 -1.81
N ALA A 216 5.93 -5.84 -2.15
CA ALA A 216 5.98 -5.06 -3.38
C ALA A 216 6.34 -5.90 -4.63
N LEU A 217 7.08 -7.01 -4.46
CA LEU A 217 7.47 -7.91 -5.54
C LEU A 217 7.19 -9.40 -5.22
N PRO A 218 5.96 -9.76 -4.79
CA PRO A 218 5.66 -11.08 -4.23
C PRO A 218 5.75 -12.22 -5.25
N THR A 219 5.72 -11.94 -6.55
CA THR A 219 5.84 -12.95 -7.61
C THR A 219 7.16 -13.72 -7.52
N SER A 220 8.28 -13.06 -7.20
CA SER A 220 9.59 -13.72 -7.16
C SER A 220 9.72 -14.65 -5.96
N TYR A 221 9.24 -14.21 -4.80
CA TYR A 221 9.17 -14.97 -3.57
C TYR A 221 8.37 -14.18 -2.55
N HIS A 222 7.47 -14.82 -1.82
CA HIS A 222 6.89 -14.22 -0.63
C HIS A 222 6.47 -15.27 0.39
N TYR A 223 6.14 -14.78 1.59
CA TYR A 223 5.35 -15.50 2.57
C TYR A 223 4.62 -14.52 3.48
N ILE A 224 3.50 -14.99 4.03
CA ILE A 224 2.72 -14.30 5.04
C ILE A 224 2.78 -15.14 6.30
N GLN A 225 3.32 -14.60 7.38
CA GLN A 225 3.34 -15.25 8.68
C GLN A 225 2.19 -14.70 9.53
N VAL A 226 1.30 -15.58 9.98
CA VAL A 226 0.21 -15.25 10.89
C VAL A 226 0.55 -15.83 12.25
N ASN A 227 0.79 -14.95 13.22
CA ASN A 227 1.13 -15.29 14.60
C ASN A 227 -0.01 -14.88 15.52
N ASP A 228 -0.65 -15.85 16.16
CA ASP A 228 -1.71 -15.64 17.12
C ASP A 228 -1.21 -15.98 18.54
N GLU A 229 -1.40 -15.06 19.48
CA GLU A 229 -1.30 -15.32 20.92
C GLU A 229 -2.71 -15.39 21.50
N TYR A 230 -2.97 -16.46 22.25
CA TYR A 230 -4.24 -16.70 22.89
C TYR A 230 -4.09 -16.65 24.41
N ALA A 231 -5.15 -16.21 25.09
CA ALA A 231 -5.26 -16.27 26.53
C ALA A 231 -6.69 -16.65 26.95
N ILE A 232 -6.84 -17.53 27.94
CA ILE A 232 -8.08 -17.68 28.69
C ILE A 232 -7.98 -16.76 29.90
N ARG A 233 -9.00 -15.92 30.12
CA ARG A 233 -9.08 -15.04 31.29
C ARG A 233 -10.47 -15.02 31.89
N LYS A 234 -10.62 -14.45 33.09
CA LYS A 234 -11.94 -14.17 33.68
C LYS A 234 -12.67 -13.13 32.83
N THR A 235 -13.96 -13.34 32.59
CA THR A 235 -14.78 -12.45 31.76
C THR A 235 -14.71 -11.00 32.25
N GLY A 236 -14.38 -10.08 31.34
CA GLY A 236 -14.28 -8.64 31.63
C GLY A 236 -13.05 -8.17 32.43
N ASP A 237 -12.19 -9.08 32.91
CA ASP A 237 -10.97 -8.71 33.64
C ASP A 237 -9.76 -8.66 32.70
N VAL A 238 -9.30 -7.45 32.39
CA VAL A 238 -8.15 -7.23 31.49
C VAL A 238 -6.79 -7.31 32.21
N GLY A 239 -6.78 -7.53 33.52
CA GLY A 239 -5.55 -7.60 34.32
C GLY A 239 -4.74 -8.86 34.05
N ALA A 240 -3.41 -8.77 34.13
CA ALA A 240 -2.51 -9.92 33.89
C ALA A 240 -2.75 -11.09 34.88
N THR A 241 -3.23 -10.79 36.09
CA THR A 241 -3.55 -11.76 37.14
C THR A 241 -4.83 -12.57 36.88
N SER A 242 -5.64 -12.17 35.90
CA SER A 242 -6.87 -12.87 35.50
C SER A 242 -6.64 -14.02 34.53
N ILE A 243 -5.43 -14.09 33.96
CA ILE A 243 -5.07 -15.02 32.90
C ILE A 243 -4.86 -16.42 33.48
N VAL A 244 -5.66 -17.36 33.03
CA VAL A 244 -5.65 -18.77 33.45
C VAL A 244 -4.66 -19.58 32.61
N LYS A 245 -4.61 -19.31 31.31
CA LYS A 245 -3.76 -20.05 30.36
C LYS A 245 -3.37 -19.15 29.20
N LYS A 246 -2.16 -19.34 28.67
CA LYS A 246 -1.69 -18.73 27.42
C LYS A 246 -1.07 -19.76 26.48
N TRP A 247 -1.19 -19.52 25.19
CA TRP A 247 -0.48 -20.28 24.16
C TRP A 247 -0.32 -19.44 22.89
N LYS A 248 0.50 -19.93 21.96
CA LYS A 248 0.78 -19.28 20.68
C LYS A 248 0.62 -20.27 19.54
N THR A 249 0.19 -19.78 18.39
CA THR A 249 0.21 -20.52 17.13
C THR A 249 0.86 -19.66 16.05
N SER A 250 1.57 -20.30 15.14
CA SER A 250 2.15 -19.64 13.97
C SER A 250 1.84 -20.47 12.73
N LYS A 251 1.40 -19.81 11.65
CA LYS A 251 1.27 -20.42 10.33
C LYS A 251 1.91 -19.56 9.26
N THR A 252 2.44 -20.21 8.24
CA THR A 252 2.99 -19.55 7.05
C THR A 252 2.07 -19.82 5.86
N VAL A 253 1.70 -18.76 5.15
CA VAL A 253 0.77 -18.79 4.02
C VAL A 253 1.47 -18.20 2.80
N LYS A 254 1.14 -18.71 1.62
CA LYS A 254 1.57 -18.18 0.32
C LYS A 254 0.38 -18.17 -0.62
N ALA A 255 0.29 -17.16 -1.48
CA ALA A 255 -0.74 -17.07 -2.52
C ALA A 255 -0.15 -16.42 -3.78
N TYR A 256 0.10 -17.24 -4.78
CA TYR A 256 0.58 -16.85 -6.11
C TYR A 256 -0.54 -16.77 -7.14
N THR A 257 -1.76 -17.20 -6.80
CA THR A 257 -2.96 -17.16 -7.66
C THR A 257 -4.18 -16.64 -6.89
N PHE A 258 -5.18 -16.13 -7.61
CA PHE A 258 -6.48 -15.75 -7.06
C PHE A 258 -7.18 -16.93 -6.38
N LYS A 259 -7.11 -18.12 -6.97
CA LYS A 259 -7.64 -19.34 -6.34
C LYS A 259 -7.03 -19.60 -4.96
N GLN A 260 -5.71 -19.46 -4.82
CA GLN A 260 -5.03 -19.62 -3.52
C GLN A 260 -5.40 -18.50 -2.52
N ALA A 261 -5.75 -17.31 -3.01
CA ALA A 261 -6.26 -16.21 -2.20
C ALA A 261 -7.77 -16.28 -1.92
N GLY A 262 -8.47 -17.34 -2.35
CA GLY A 262 -9.92 -17.47 -2.18
C GLY A 262 -10.76 -16.56 -3.09
N ILE A 263 -10.18 -16.06 -4.18
CA ILE A 263 -10.82 -15.18 -5.15
C ILE A 263 -11.22 -15.98 -6.39
N GLU A 264 -12.49 -15.86 -6.79
CA GLU A 264 -13.03 -16.53 -7.99
C GLU A 264 -12.72 -15.72 -9.26
N GLN A 265 -11.44 -15.71 -9.66
CA GLN A 265 -10.98 -15.12 -10.91
C GLN A 265 -9.81 -15.95 -11.48
N PRO A 266 -9.69 -16.14 -12.81
CA PRO A 266 -8.55 -16.83 -13.41
C PRO A 266 -7.22 -16.10 -13.18
N SER A 267 -6.15 -16.87 -12.95
CA SER A 267 -4.79 -16.36 -12.80
C SER A 267 -3.77 -17.50 -12.83
N GLU A 268 -2.52 -17.20 -13.14
CA GLU A 268 -1.42 -18.19 -13.17
C GLU A 268 -0.30 -17.82 -12.20
N GLU A 269 0.41 -18.83 -11.68
CA GLU A 269 1.48 -18.62 -10.69
C GLU A 269 2.64 -17.76 -11.21
N TYR A 270 2.89 -17.78 -12.52
CA TYR A 270 3.95 -16.99 -13.16
C TYR A 270 3.53 -15.55 -13.49
N TYR A 271 2.29 -15.15 -13.18
CA TYR A 271 1.84 -13.77 -13.41
C TYR A 271 2.63 -12.80 -12.52
N THR A 272 3.21 -11.80 -13.16
CA THR A 272 3.81 -10.67 -12.45
C THR A 272 2.72 -9.83 -11.79
N THR A 273 3.09 -9.04 -10.78
CA THR A 273 2.21 -8.02 -10.20
C THR A 273 1.60 -7.09 -11.25
N TRP A 274 2.38 -6.68 -12.25
CA TRP A 274 1.88 -5.88 -13.39
C TRP A 274 0.83 -6.62 -14.21
N ARG A 275 1.01 -7.92 -14.44
CA ARG A 275 0.00 -8.73 -15.14
C ARG A 275 -1.31 -8.76 -14.37
N TYR A 276 -1.26 -8.93 -13.05
CA TYR A 276 -2.46 -8.87 -12.20
C TYR A 276 -3.16 -7.51 -12.27
N MET A 277 -2.41 -6.42 -12.17
CA MET A 277 -2.94 -5.06 -12.33
C MET A 277 -3.59 -4.84 -13.70
N LEU A 278 -2.91 -5.26 -14.76
CA LEU A 278 -3.42 -5.15 -16.12
C LEU A 278 -4.72 -5.93 -16.32
N GLU A 279 -4.83 -7.14 -15.73
CA GLU A 279 -6.07 -7.91 -15.74
C GLU A 279 -7.23 -7.15 -15.08
N GLN A 280 -6.99 -6.51 -13.92
CA GLN A 280 -8.02 -5.72 -13.26
C GLN A 280 -8.43 -4.51 -14.09
N PHE A 281 -7.46 -3.79 -14.67
CA PHE A 281 -7.70 -2.66 -15.55
C PHE A 281 -8.55 -3.06 -16.77
N VAL A 282 -8.15 -4.11 -17.49
CA VAL A 282 -8.87 -4.59 -18.69
C VAL A 282 -10.25 -5.11 -18.33
N ASN A 283 -10.42 -5.80 -17.20
CA ASN A 283 -11.74 -6.24 -16.73
C ASN A 283 -12.66 -5.04 -16.50
N LYS A 284 -12.17 -3.97 -15.86
CA LYS A 284 -12.94 -2.76 -15.61
C LYS A 284 -13.34 -2.04 -16.91
N VAL A 285 -12.39 -1.90 -17.85
CA VAL A 285 -12.64 -1.33 -19.19
C VAL A 285 -13.73 -2.13 -19.93
N ARG A 286 -13.72 -3.46 -19.79
CA ARG A 286 -14.73 -4.35 -20.39
C ARG A 286 -16.06 -4.42 -19.62
N GLY A 287 -16.24 -3.60 -18.58
CA GLY A 287 -17.47 -3.59 -17.77
C GLY A 287 -17.66 -4.83 -16.90
N LYS A 288 -16.61 -5.61 -16.65
CA LYS A 288 -16.67 -6.76 -15.74
C LYS A 288 -16.56 -6.30 -14.28
N ALA A 289 -17.22 -7.04 -13.40
CA ALA A 289 -17.06 -6.84 -11.97
C ALA A 289 -15.62 -7.14 -11.54
N THR A 290 -15.11 -6.34 -10.60
CA THR A 290 -13.83 -6.56 -9.95
C THR A 290 -14.08 -7.19 -8.59
N PRO A 291 -13.36 -8.25 -8.20
CA PRO A 291 -13.51 -8.81 -6.86
C PRO A 291 -13.27 -7.77 -5.75
N PRO A 292 -13.88 -7.92 -4.56
CA PRO A 292 -13.64 -7.04 -3.43
C PRO A 292 -12.14 -6.93 -3.10
N GLY A 293 -11.65 -5.71 -2.88
CA GLY A 293 -10.24 -5.45 -2.59
C GLY A 293 -9.28 -5.58 -3.77
N MET A 294 -9.78 -5.87 -4.99
CA MET A 294 -8.98 -6.02 -6.20
C MET A 294 -9.06 -4.79 -7.12
N TRP A 295 -9.40 -3.62 -6.59
CA TRP A 295 -9.44 -2.36 -7.31
C TRP A 295 -8.94 -1.21 -6.42
N LEU A 296 -8.18 -0.28 -6.99
CA LEU A 296 -7.79 0.97 -6.35
C LEU A 296 -8.70 2.06 -6.92
N ASP A 297 -9.56 2.64 -6.09
CA ASP A 297 -10.47 3.70 -6.52
C ASP A 297 -9.78 5.07 -6.58
N ALA A 298 -10.50 6.04 -7.14
CA ALA A 298 -10.04 7.43 -7.28
C ALA A 298 -9.64 8.05 -5.93
N GLN A 299 -10.41 7.76 -4.87
CA GLN A 299 -10.15 8.31 -3.54
C GLN A 299 -8.86 7.72 -2.96
N PHE A 300 -8.59 6.44 -3.19
CA PHE A 300 -7.36 5.78 -2.76
C PHE A 300 -6.11 6.48 -3.32
N SER A 301 -6.09 6.80 -4.62
CA SER A 301 -4.97 7.51 -5.24
C SER A 301 -4.81 8.94 -4.73
N ILE A 302 -5.92 9.65 -4.50
CA ILE A 302 -5.91 10.97 -3.86
C ILE A 302 -5.32 10.87 -2.45
N ASP A 303 -5.72 9.86 -1.68
CA ASP A 303 -5.27 9.64 -0.31
C ASP A 303 -3.78 9.29 -0.25
N VAL A 304 -3.27 8.48 -1.18
CA VAL A 304 -1.83 8.22 -1.31
C VAL A 304 -1.07 9.53 -1.53
N ALA A 305 -1.48 10.36 -2.49
CA ALA A 305 -0.84 11.65 -2.75
C ALA A 305 -0.90 12.60 -1.55
N LYS A 306 -2.05 12.68 -0.86
CA LYS A 306 -2.21 13.45 0.38
C LYS A 306 -1.29 12.97 1.50
N MET A 307 -1.10 11.66 1.64
CA MET A 307 -0.25 11.10 2.68
C MET A 307 1.24 11.33 2.37
N ILE A 308 1.64 11.36 1.09
CA ILE A 308 2.97 11.81 0.64
C ILE A 308 3.19 13.29 1.01
N ASP A 309 2.25 14.16 0.64
CA ASP A 309 2.33 15.60 0.94
C ASP A 309 2.36 15.88 2.45
N MET A 310 1.55 15.14 3.21
CA MET A 310 1.52 15.21 4.67
C MET A 310 2.88 14.87 5.27
N ALA A 311 3.55 13.82 4.78
CA ALA A 311 4.85 13.40 5.26
C ALA A 311 5.97 14.40 4.88
N TYR A 312 5.97 14.92 3.64
CA TYR A 312 6.92 15.96 3.21
C TYR A 312 6.74 17.25 4.02
N THR A 313 5.50 17.69 4.22
CA THR A 313 5.18 18.88 5.04
C THR A 313 5.67 18.71 6.47
N ALA A 314 5.42 17.54 7.08
CA ALA A 314 5.91 17.23 8.43
C ALA A 314 7.44 17.18 8.52
N ALA A 315 8.15 16.88 7.42
CA ALA A 315 9.61 16.96 7.34
C ALA A 315 10.15 18.39 7.09
N GLY A 316 9.27 19.41 6.99
CA GLY A 316 9.64 20.78 6.65
C GLY A 316 10.12 20.94 5.20
N VAL A 317 9.69 20.05 4.30
CA VAL A 317 10.00 20.11 2.87
C VAL A 317 8.84 20.80 2.15
N PRO A 318 9.08 21.84 1.33
CA PRO A 318 8.03 22.42 0.53
C PRO A 318 7.49 21.40 -0.48
N LEU A 319 6.17 21.39 -0.66
CA LEU A 319 5.54 20.56 -1.68
C LEU A 319 6.05 20.97 -3.06
N ARG A 320 6.16 19.97 -3.95
CA ARG A 320 6.57 20.22 -5.32
C ARG A 320 5.49 21.07 -6.00
N PRO A 321 5.85 22.20 -6.62
CA PRO A 321 4.86 22.99 -7.33
C PRO A 321 4.33 22.17 -8.50
N SER A 322 3.01 22.21 -8.70
CA SER A 322 2.43 21.78 -9.97
C SER A 322 3.09 22.55 -11.09
N ARG A 323 3.30 21.92 -12.25
CA ARG A 323 3.75 22.68 -13.41
C ARG A 323 2.68 23.72 -13.74
N GLU A 324 3.10 24.96 -14.01
CA GLU A 324 2.18 26.01 -14.45
C GLU A 324 1.31 25.42 -15.56
N GLU A 325 0.00 25.54 -15.39
CA GLU A 325 -0.99 25.05 -16.34
C GLU A 325 -0.55 25.46 -17.74
N VAL A 326 -0.18 24.48 -18.56
CA VAL A 326 -0.29 24.69 -20.00
C VAL A 326 -1.79 24.82 -20.22
N GLN A 327 -2.27 26.06 -20.34
CA GLN A 327 -3.67 26.35 -20.61
C GLN A 327 -4.14 25.44 -21.75
N PHE A 328 -5.12 24.59 -21.44
CA PHE A 328 -5.72 23.64 -22.38
C PHE A 328 -7.00 24.24 -22.96
#